data_AF-A0A3B4WDN7-F1
#
_entry.id   AF-A0A3B4WDN7-F1
#
_cell.length_a   1.000
_cell.length_b   1.000
_cell.length_c   1.000
_cell.angle_alpha   90.00
_cell.angle_beta   90.00
_cell.angle_gamma   90.00
#
_symmetry.space_group_name_H-M   'P 1'
#
loop_
_entity.id
_entity.type
_entity.pdbx_description
1 polymer ?
#
loop_
_entity_poly.entity_id
_entity_poly.type
_entity_poly.pdbx_seq_one_letter_code
_entity_poly.pdbx_strand_id
1 'polypeptide(L)'
;RSGHIGKTASSVRSLVFRRYPDFFFFCLSYRADRKKELLSDDGPDLQDFISGDLSEKSKWAEYRGTLKRQKGERLRLPPWLKTEIPIGKNYNRLKNTLRNLNLHTVCEEARCPNIGECWGGGEYATATATIMLMGDTCTRGCRFCSVKTARKPPPLDPDEPYNTAKAIAAWGLDYVVLTSVDRDDIADGGAEHFAKTVSNLKERNSQILVECLTPDFRGDLTAVEKIALSGLDVYAHNVETVRELQRATFDTSVCKEEIIWAQTVLILMY
;
A
#
# COMPACT_ATOMS: atom_id res chain seq x y z
N ARG A 1 25.29 14.47 14.05
CA ARG A 1 25.04 14.02 12.66
C ARG A 1 23.67 14.51 12.11
N SER A 2 23.06 15.52 12.72
CA SER A 2 21.78 16.14 12.32
C SER A 2 21.89 17.18 11.19
N GLY A 3 23.10 17.68 10.89
CA GLY A 3 23.32 18.74 9.90
C GLY A 3 23.42 18.31 8.43
N HIS A 4 23.55 17.00 8.13
CA HIS A 4 23.58 16.50 6.75
C HIS A 4 22.18 16.17 6.21
N ILE A 5 21.23 15.82 7.09
CA ILE A 5 19.84 15.50 6.73
C ILE A 5 19.09 16.73 6.18
N GLY A 6 19.37 17.92 6.73
CA GLY A 6 18.73 19.16 6.28
C GLY A 6 19.16 19.64 4.90
N LYS A 7 20.37 19.28 4.42
CA LYS A 7 20.91 19.78 3.15
C LYS A 7 20.46 18.96 1.94
N THR A 8 20.23 17.65 2.11
CA THR A 8 19.67 16.79 1.06
C THR A 8 18.16 17.00 0.91
N ALA A 9 17.42 17.16 2.01
CA ALA A 9 16.00 17.50 1.98
C ALA A 9 15.72 18.84 1.26
N SER A 10 16.60 19.84 1.42
CA SER A 10 16.49 21.10 0.67
C SER A 10 16.76 20.96 -0.84
N SER A 11 17.60 20.00 -1.24
CA SER A 11 17.94 19.75 -2.65
C SER A 11 16.77 19.12 -3.39
N VAL A 12 16.16 18.07 -2.82
CA VAL A 12 14.96 17.40 -3.36
C VAL A 12 13.79 18.39 -3.45
N ARG A 13 13.57 19.20 -2.41
CA ARG A 13 12.56 20.27 -2.41
C ARG A 13 12.78 21.27 -3.55
N SER A 14 14.03 21.69 -3.79
CA SER A 14 14.33 22.66 -4.87
C SER A 14 14.18 22.09 -6.28
N LEU A 15 14.38 20.78 -6.46
CA LEU A 15 14.33 20.12 -7.76
C LEU A 15 12.89 19.79 -8.19
N VAL A 16 12.06 19.35 -7.24
CA VAL A 16 10.63 19.03 -7.45
C VAL A 16 9.82 20.31 -7.72
N PHE A 17 10.04 21.38 -6.93
CA PHE A 17 9.33 22.65 -7.10
C PHE A 17 9.66 23.39 -8.41
N ARG A 18 10.85 23.13 -8.99
CA ARG A 18 11.28 23.79 -10.25
C ARG A 18 10.66 23.19 -11.50
N ARG A 19 10.09 21.98 -11.45
CA ARG A 19 9.69 21.23 -12.65
C ARG A 19 8.18 21.21 -12.93
N TYR A 20 7.33 21.62 -11.97
CA TYR A 20 5.87 21.64 -12.12
C TYR A 20 5.21 22.83 -11.38
N PRO A 21 5.23 24.05 -11.95
CA PRO A 21 4.60 25.21 -11.31
C PRO A 21 3.05 25.18 -11.35
N ASP A 22 2.44 24.34 -12.19
CA ASP A 22 1.00 24.42 -12.52
C ASP A 22 0.14 23.24 -12.02
N PHE A 23 0.64 22.39 -11.11
CA PHE A 23 -0.16 21.29 -10.54
C PHE A 23 -1.04 21.78 -9.38
N PHE A 24 -1.90 22.77 -9.64
CA PHE A 24 -2.87 23.28 -8.68
C PHE A 24 -4.28 22.77 -9.04
N PHE A 25 -4.86 22.00 -8.12
CA PHE A 25 -6.29 21.68 -8.00
C PHE A 25 -6.96 20.95 -9.19
N PHE A 26 -6.87 19.61 -9.20
CA PHE A 26 -7.98 18.79 -9.68
C PHE A 26 -8.78 18.29 -8.47
N CYS A 27 -9.70 19.13 -8.01
CA CYS A 27 -10.67 18.75 -6.98
C CYS A 27 -11.61 17.68 -7.57
N LEU A 28 -11.51 16.45 -7.06
CA LEU A 28 -12.50 15.37 -7.26
C LEU A 28 -13.85 15.79 -6.64
N SER A 29 -14.57 16.71 -7.29
CA SER A 29 -15.84 17.23 -6.80
C SER A 29 -17.07 16.59 -7.48
N TYR A 30 -16.90 15.64 -8.41
CA TYR A 30 -18.03 15.21 -9.26
C TYR A 30 -18.71 13.87 -8.90
N ARG A 31 -18.48 13.28 -7.73
CA ARG A 31 -19.13 11.99 -7.37
C ARG A 31 -19.59 11.86 -5.91
N ALA A 32 -19.84 12.97 -5.22
CA ALA A 32 -20.28 12.93 -3.82
C ALA A 32 -21.73 12.42 -3.65
N ASP A 33 -22.61 12.65 -4.63
CA ASP A 33 -24.05 12.57 -4.37
C ASP A 33 -24.65 11.16 -4.31
N ARG A 34 -24.02 10.15 -4.93
CA ARG A 34 -24.53 8.75 -4.90
C ARG A 34 -23.84 7.83 -3.89
N LYS A 35 -22.68 8.22 -3.33
CA LYS A 35 -22.00 7.43 -2.30
C LYS A 35 -22.68 7.55 -0.93
N LYS A 36 -23.49 8.59 -0.73
CA LYS A 36 -24.27 8.79 0.49
C LYS A 36 -25.29 7.67 0.74
N GLU A 37 -25.85 7.09 -0.33
CA GLU A 37 -26.80 5.96 -0.23
C GLU A 37 -26.12 4.61 0.07
N LEU A 38 -24.80 4.48 -0.12
CA LEU A 38 -24.05 3.23 0.10
C LEU A 38 -23.41 3.15 1.49
N LEU A 39 -23.26 4.29 2.18
CA LEU A 39 -22.94 4.31 3.60
C LEU A 39 -24.24 4.02 4.34
N SER A 40 -24.33 2.86 4.96
CA SER A 40 -25.47 2.52 5.81
C SER A 40 -25.71 3.65 6.81
N ASP A 41 -26.95 4.15 6.89
CA ASP A 41 -27.45 5.15 7.86
C ASP A 41 -27.28 4.74 9.35
N ASP A 42 -26.68 3.58 9.60
CA ASP A 42 -26.53 2.90 10.89
C ASP A 42 -25.13 3.07 11.53
N GLY A 43 -24.25 3.89 10.92
CA GLY A 43 -22.89 4.14 11.40
C GLY A 43 -22.70 5.53 12.00
N PRO A 44 -21.83 5.70 13.01
CA PRO A 44 -21.53 7.02 13.55
C PRO A 44 -20.84 7.90 12.49
N ASP A 45 -21.28 9.14 12.36
CA ASP A 45 -20.66 10.12 11.46
C ASP A 45 -19.51 10.87 12.16
N LEU A 46 -18.80 11.71 11.40
CA LEU A 46 -17.67 12.48 11.96
C LEU A 46 -18.11 13.42 13.11
N GLN A 47 -19.35 13.93 13.09
CA GLN A 47 -19.86 14.79 14.14
C GLN A 47 -20.19 14.02 15.42
N ASP A 48 -20.60 12.76 15.32
CA ASP A 48 -20.74 11.88 16.48
C ASP A 48 -19.39 11.68 17.20
N PHE A 49 -18.28 11.59 16.45
CA PHE A 49 -16.93 11.50 17.03
C PHE A 49 -16.46 12.82 17.66
N ILE A 50 -16.78 13.96 17.05
CA ILE A 50 -16.38 15.29 17.56
C ILE A 50 -17.18 15.68 18.80
N SER A 51 -18.48 15.40 18.80
CA SER A 51 -19.37 15.68 19.92
C SER A 51 -19.16 14.72 21.10
N GLY A 52 -18.65 13.52 20.83
CA GLY A 52 -18.50 12.44 21.81
C GLY A 52 -19.83 11.75 22.15
N ASP A 53 -20.92 12.14 21.50
CA ASP A 53 -22.24 11.54 21.65
C ASP A 53 -22.42 10.47 20.55
N LEU A 54 -21.88 9.29 20.80
CA LEU A 54 -22.00 8.17 19.87
C LEU A 54 -23.44 7.66 19.92
N SER A 55 -24.24 8.00 18.90
CA SER A 55 -25.62 7.52 18.81
C SER A 55 -25.70 5.99 18.90
N GLU A 56 -26.60 5.44 19.71
CA GLU A 56 -26.78 4.00 19.93
C GLU A 56 -27.36 3.23 18.72
N LYS A 57 -27.29 3.79 17.50
CA LYS A 57 -27.86 3.20 16.28
C LYS A 57 -27.05 2.01 15.75
N SER A 58 -26.32 1.30 16.60
CA SER A 58 -25.56 0.12 16.18
C SER A 58 -26.48 -1.09 16.09
N LYS A 59 -26.66 -1.60 14.87
CA LYS A 59 -27.25 -2.92 14.57
C LYS A 59 -26.65 -4.08 15.41
N TRP A 60 -25.48 -3.87 16.00
CA TRP A 60 -24.72 -4.87 16.76
C TRP A 60 -24.64 -4.57 18.26
N ALA A 61 -25.47 -3.67 18.81
CA ALA A 61 -25.47 -3.30 20.23
C ALA A 61 -25.57 -4.51 21.19
N GLU A 62 -26.22 -5.60 20.76
CA GLU A 62 -26.39 -6.83 21.56
C GLU A 62 -25.27 -7.88 21.37
N TYR A 63 -24.24 -7.61 20.57
CA TYR A 63 -23.19 -8.59 20.30
C TYR A 63 -22.35 -8.91 21.56
N ARG A 64 -22.52 -10.12 22.11
CA ARG A 64 -21.79 -10.63 23.29
C ARG A 64 -20.57 -11.51 22.95
N GLY A 65 -19.99 -11.36 21.77
CA GLY A 65 -18.83 -12.17 21.39
C GLY A 65 -17.56 -11.75 22.14
N THR A 66 -16.71 -12.72 22.48
CA THR A 66 -15.42 -12.45 23.11
C THR A 66 -14.50 -11.69 22.15
N LEU A 67 -14.10 -10.46 22.53
CA LEU A 67 -13.16 -9.64 21.74
C LEU A 67 -11.69 -9.84 22.13
N LYS A 68 -11.43 -10.58 23.22
CA LYS A 68 -10.09 -10.85 23.75
C LYS A 68 -9.77 -12.34 23.70
N ARG A 69 -8.60 -12.65 23.15
CA ARG A 69 -8.14 -14.03 22.96
C ARG A 69 -7.57 -14.57 24.29
N GLN A 70 -8.03 -15.74 24.75
CA GLN A 70 -7.28 -16.51 25.74
C GLN A 70 -6.16 -17.32 25.06
N LYS A 71 -5.07 -17.59 25.78
CA LYS A 71 -3.90 -18.28 25.22
C LYS A 71 -4.30 -19.68 24.75
N GLY A 72 -4.14 -19.97 23.45
CA GLY A 72 -4.49 -21.26 22.82
C GLY A 72 -5.83 -21.26 22.08
N GLU A 73 -6.64 -20.22 22.22
CA GLU A 73 -7.94 -20.11 21.53
C GLU A 73 -7.84 -19.27 20.24
N ARG A 74 -8.65 -19.62 19.24
CA ARG A 74 -8.85 -18.76 18.06
C ARG A 74 -10.11 -17.92 18.27
N LEU A 75 -9.95 -16.60 18.23
CA LEU A 75 -11.08 -15.68 18.21
C LEU A 75 -11.86 -15.82 16.91
N ARG A 76 -13.19 -15.89 17.01
CA ARG A 76 -14.06 -15.84 15.84
C ARG A 76 -14.17 -14.41 15.35
N LEU A 77 -14.20 -14.25 14.03
CA LEU A 77 -14.39 -12.94 13.42
C LEU A 77 -15.81 -12.42 13.73
N PRO A 78 -15.94 -11.21 14.30
CA PRO A 78 -17.23 -10.56 14.50
C PRO A 78 -18.01 -10.43 13.19
N PRO A 79 -19.36 -10.41 13.25
CA PRO A 79 -20.20 -10.45 12.06
C PRO A 79 -20.00 -9.25 11.12
N TRP A 80 -19.72 -8.06 11.66
CA TRP A 80 -19.48 -6.85 10.87
C TRP A 80 -18.13 -6.81 10.14
N LEU A 81 -17.21 -7.73 10.45
CA LEU A 81 -15.92 -7.87 9.75
C LEU A 81 -15.93 -8.96 8.68
N LYS A 82 -17.04 -9.72 8.56
CA LYS A 82 -17.17 -10.76 7.54
C LYS A 82 -17.51 -10.13 6.20
N THR A 83 -16.79 -10.55 5.17
CA THR A 83 -17.06 -10.15 3.79
C THR A 83 -17.59 -11.31 2.97
N GLU A 84 -18.23 -10.98 1.85
CA GLU A 84 -18.70 -11.97 0.88
C GLU A 84 -17.55 -12.52 0.05
N ILE A 85 -17.73 -13.74 -0.46
CA ILE A 85 -16.72 -14.39 -1.29
C ILE A 85 -16.71 -13.70 -2.66
N PRO A 86 -15.53 -13.29 -3.18
CA PRO A 86 -15.44 -12.61 -4.45
C PRO A 86 -15.85 -13.54 -5.60
N ILE A 87 -16.88 -13.16 -6.35
CA ILE A 87 -17.37 -13.87 -7.53
C ILE A 87 -17.45 -12.86 -8.68
N GLY A 88 -16.73 -13.09 -9.79
CA GLY A 88 -16.78 -12.18 -10.94
C GLY A 88 -15.86 -12.56 -12.10
N LYS A 89 -16.24 -12.15 -13.32
CA LYS A 89 -15.46 -12.39 -14.54
C LYS A 89 -14.12 -11.64 -14.52
N ASN A 90 -14.10 -10.40 -14.06
CA ASN A 90 -12.87 -9.59 -13.94
C ASN A 90 -11.89 -10.15 -12.92
N TYR A 91 -12.37 -10.56 -11.75
CA TYR A 91 -11.56 -11.26 -10.75
C TYR A 91 -10.86 -12.49 -11.35
N ASN A 92 -11.61 -13.35 -12.04
CA ASN A 92 -11.05 -14.55 -12.67
C ASN A 92 -10.04 -14.21 -13.79
N ARG A 93 -10.30 -13.15 -14.57
CA ARG A 93 -9.37 -12.64 -15.60
C ARG A 93 -8.04 -12.25 -14.97
N LEU A 94 -8.06 -11.36 -13.98
CA LEU A 94 -6.85 -10.86 -13.31
C LEU A 94 -6.09 -12.00 -12.63
N LYS A 95 -6.80 -12.88 -11.91
CA LYS A 95 -6.22 -14.06 -11.27
C LYS A 95 -5.47 -14.96 -12.24
N ASN A 96 -6.04 -15.23 -13.41
CA ASN A 96 -5.40 -16.07 -14.42
C ASN A 96 -4.19 -15.36 -15.02
N THR A 97 -4.27 -14.05 -15.28
CA THR A 97 -3.13 -13.32 -15.85
C THR A 97 -1.96 -13.23 -14.86
N LEU A 98 -2.22 -12.98 -13.58
CA LEU A 98 -1.19 -12.95 -12.53
C LEU A 98 -0.42 -14.28 -12.46
N ARG A 99 -1.14 -15.40 -12.48
CA ARG A 99 -0.52 -16.74 -12.49
C ARG A 99 0.30 -17.00 -13.75
N ASN A 100 -0.20 -16.60 -14.91
CA ASN A 100 0.50 -16.83 -16.18
C ASN A 100 1.80 -16.01 -16.29
N LEU A 101 1.84 -14.85 -15.64
CA LEU A 101 3.00 -13.95 -15.64
C LEU A 101 3.90 -14.14 -14.42
N ASN A 102 3.59 -15.11 -13.56
CA ASN A 102 4.29 -15.39 -12.31
C ASN A 102 4.46 -14.13 -11.44
N LEU A 103 3.44 -13.28 -11.41
CA LEU A 103 3.41 -12.05 -10.61
C LEU A 103 2.73 -12.32 -9.27
N HIS A 104 3.26 -11.68 -8.23
CA HIS A 104 2.72 -11.77 -6.88
C HIS A 104 1.88 -10.54 -6.54
N THR A 105 0.83 -10.72 -5.74
CA THR A 105 -0.01 -9.62 -5.25
C THR A 105 -0.23 -9.73 -3.76
N VAL A 106 -0.21 -8.59 -3.07
CA VAL A 106 -0.59 -8.54 -1.64
C VAL A 106 -2.03 -9.02 -1.47
N CYS A 107 -2.89 -8.76 -2.45
CA CYS A 107 -4.28 -9.18 -2.41
C CYS A 107 -4.44 -10.69 -2.21
N GLU A 108 -3.63 -11.51 -2.90
CA GLU A 108 -3.65 -12.97 -2.77
C GLU A 108 -2.83 -13.46 -1.57
N GLU A 109 -1.61 -12.96 -1.40
CA GLU A 109 -0.69 -13.43 -0.35
C GLU A 109 -1.20 -13.09 1.06
N ALA A 110 -1.79 -11.90 1.24
CA ALA A 110 -2.37 -11.47 2.51
C ALA A 110 -3.84 -11.87 2.69
N ARG A 111 -4.44 -12.61 1.72
CA ARG A 111 -5.85 -13.03 1.73
C ARG A 111 -6.80 -11.85 1.96
N CYS A 112 -6.61 -10.79 1.17
CA CYS A 112 -7.33 -9.55 1.35
C CYS A 112 -8.85 -9.77 1.23
N PRO A 113 -9.66 -9.38 2.23
CA PRO A 113 -11.11 -9.52 2.17
C PRO A 113 -11.76 -8.61 1.11
N ASN A 114 -11.03 -7.59 0.64
CA ASN A 114 -11.52 -6.58 -0.31
C ASN A 114 -11.13 -6.89 -1.78
N ILE A 115 -10.49 -8.03 -2.04
CA ILE A 115 -9.97 -8.38 -3.38
C ILE A 115 -11.05 -8.37 -4.48
N GLY A 116 -12.29 -8.73 -4.14
CA GLY A 116 -13.42 -8.72 -5.07
C GLY A 116 -13.83 -7.33 -5.52
N GLU A 117 -13.79 -6.36 -4.61
CA GLU A 117 -14.11 -4.96 -4.88
C GLU A 117 -12.99 -4.32 -5.72
N CYS A 118 -11.73 -4.49 -5.29
CA CYS A 118 -10.58 -3.89 -5.98
C CYS A 118 -10.44 -4.39 -7.42
N TRP A 119 -10.52 -5.71 -7.63
CA TRP A 119 -10.34 -6.33 -8.95
C TRP A 119 -11.63 -6.36 -9.78
N GLY A 120 -12.77 -6.06 -9.16
CA GLY A 120 -14.10 -6.18 -9.77
C GLY A 120 -14.36 -5.17 -10.87
N GLY A 121 -13.81 -3.96 -10.75
CA GLY A 121 -13.79 -2.89 -11.76
C GLY A 121 -14.95 -2.93 -12.76
N GLY A 122 -16.13 -2.46 -12.36
CA GLY A 122 -17.30 -2.34 -13.24
C GLY A 122 -17.33 -0.99 -13.99
N GLU A 123 -18.39 -0.74 -14.79
CA GLU A 123 -18.60 0.53 -15.52
C GLU A 123 -18.54 1.80 -14.63
N TYR A 124 -18.71 1.65 -13.31
CA TYR A 124 -18.75 2.75 -12.35
C TYR A 124 -17.70 2.68 -11.23
N ALA A 125 -16.84 1.65 -11.20
CA ALA A 125 -15.86 1.43 -10.14
C ALA A 125 -14.43 1.38 -10.69
N THR A 126 -13.54 2.19 -10.11
CA THR A 126 -12.12 2.24 -10.44
C THR A 126 -11.48 0.87 -10.20
N ALA A 127 -10.92 0.27 -11.23
CA ALA A 127 -10.22 -1.01 -11.11
C ALA A 127 -8.83 -0.75 -10.52
N THR A 128 -8.53 -1.38 -9.38
CA THR A 128 -7.27 -1.20 -8.66
C THR A 128 -6.65 -2.54 -8.32
N ALA A 129 -5.33 -2.64 -8.47
CA ALA A 129 -4.58 -3.80 -8.01
C ALA A 129 -3.33 -3.36 -7.24
N THR A 130 -2.98 -4.14 -6.23
CA THR A 130 -1.73 -4.00 -5.50
C THR A 130 -0.78 -5.11 -5.90
N ILE A 131 0.29 -4.74 -6.63
CA ILE A 131 1.29 -5.68 -7.13
C ILE A 131 2.47 -5.70 -6.16
N MET A 132 2.90 -6.90 -5.81
CA MET A 132 4.03 -7.12 -4.92
C MET A 132 5.25 -7.52 -5.76
N LEU A 133 6.23 -6.62 -5.83
CA LEU A 133 7.49 -6.79 -6.52
C LEU A 133 8.46 -7.63 -5.67
N MET A 134 9.46 -8.20 -6.34
CA MET A 134 10.58 -8.91 -5.73
C MET A 134 10.19 -10.23 -5.05
N GLY A 135 9.08 -10.82 -5.49
CA GLY A 135 8.60 -12.12 -5.03
C GLY A 135 7.68 -12.08 -3.81
N ASP A 136 7.46 -13.26 -3.22
CA ASP A 136 6.54 -13.51 -2.09
C ASP A 136 7.25 -13.77 -0.75
N THR A 137 8.57 -13.61 -0.72
CA THR A 137 9.42 -14.02 0.40
C THR A 137 10.30 -12.87 0.87
N CYS A 138 10.03 -12.40 2.09
CA CYS A 138 10.67 -11.26 2.73
C CYS A 138 11.91 -11.66 3.54
N THR A 139 12.92 -10.78 3.59
CA THR A 139 14.07 -10.95 4.49
C THR A 139 13.74 -10.71 5.96
N ARG A 140 12.63 -10.01 6.23
CA ARG A 140 12.16 -9.63 7.57
C ARG A 140 10.93 -10.41 8.00
N GLY A 141 10.75 -10.52 9.32
CA GLY A 141 9.67 -11.29 9.95
C GLY A 141 8.73 -10.46 10.81
N CYS A 142 7.98 -9.55 10.20
CA CYS A 142 6.95 -8.75 10.89
C CYS A 142 5.85 -9.68 11.45
N ARG A 143 5.51 -9.53 12.74
CA ARG A 143 4.62 -10.48 13.44
C ARG A 143 3.16 -10.42 12.99
N PHE A 144 2.78 -9.34 12.33
CA PHE A 144 1.44 -9.14 11.76
C PHE A 144 1.38 -9.52 10.27
N CYS A 145 2.54 -9.61 9.60
CA CYS A 145 2.59 -9.84 8.17
C CYS A 145 2.42 -11.33 7.85
N SER A 146 1.65 -11.64 6.81
CA SER A 146 1.38 -13.02 6.36
C SER A 146 2.31 -13.48 5.24
N VAL A 147 3.21 -12.61 4.77
CA VAL A 147 4.19 -12.89 3.72
C VAL A 147 5.23 -13.90 4.23
N LYS A 148 5.73 -14.77 3.36
CA LYS A 148 6.74 -15.78 3.72
C LYS A 148 8.04 -15.10 4.10
N THR A 149 8.84 -15.75 4.95
CA THR A 149 10.08 -15.16 5.44
C THR A 149 11.25 -16.11 5.22
N ALA A 150 12.33 -15.59 4.66
CA ALA A 150 13.57 -16.33 4.47
C ALA A 150 14.78 -15.38 4.52
N ARG A 151 15.86 -15.81 5.17
CA ARG A 151 17.11 -15.03 5.23
C ARG A 151 17.78 -14.83 3.87
N LYS A 152 17.55 -15.74 2.94
CA LYS A 152 18.08 -15.72 1.57
C LYS A 152 16.93 -16.04 0.62
N PRO A 153 16.13 -15.03 0.23
CA PRO A 153 15.09 -15.22 -0.77
C PRO A 153 15.71 -15.56 -2.14
N PRO A 154 14.90 -16.03 -3.10
CA PRO A 154 15.35 -16.24 -4.48
C PRO A 154 16.00 -14.98 -5.10
N PRO A 155 16.90 -15.16 -6.09
CA PRO A 155 17.48 -14.03 -6.79
C PRO A 155 16.39 -13.19 -7.47
N LEU A 156 16.63 -11.88 -7.52
CA LEU A 156 15.72 -10.95 -8.17
C LEU A 156 15.69 -11.20 -9.68
N ASP A 157 14.50 -11.25 -10.27
CA ASP A 157 14.32 -11.37 -11.71
C ASP A 157 14.61 -10.00 -12.37
N PRO A 158 15.65 -9.86 -13.20
CA PRO A 158 15.96 -8.59 -13.85
C PRO A 158 14.86 -8.12 -14.83
N ASP A 159 14.03 -9.03 -15.34
CA ASP A 159 12.98 -8.73 -16.32
C ASP A 159 11.61 -8.45 -15.65
N GLU A 160 11.48 -8.69 -14.34
CA GLU A 160 10.26 -8.42 -13.56
C GLU A 160 9.74 -6.98 -13.74
N PRO A 161 10.57 -5.91 -13.73
CA PRO A 161 10.07 -4.54 -13.92
C PRO A 161 9.39 -4.33 -15.27
N TYR A 162 9.97 -4.90 -16.33
CA TYR A 162 9.44 -4.78 -17.69
C TYR A 162 8.16 -5.61 -17.84
N ASN A 163 8.18 -6.86 -17.38
CA ASN A 163 7.06 -7.79 -17.48
C ASN A 163 5.87 -7.31 -16.66
N THR A 164 6.11 -6.80 -15.45
CA THR A 164 5.09 -6.21 -14.57
C THR A 164 4.46 -4.98 -15.20
N ALA A 165 5.26 -4.04 -15.70
CA ALA A 165 4.74 -2.86 -16.38
C ALA A 165 3.90 -3.22 -17.63
N LYS A 166 4.35 -4.20 -18.41
CA LYS A 166 3.60 -4.73 -19.56
C LYS A 166 2.27 -5.35 -19.14
N ALA A 167 2.25 -6.11 -18.04
CA ALA A 167 1.05 -6.73 -17.50
C ALA A 167 0.02 -5.70 -17.06
N ILE A 168 0.45 -4.73 -16.25
CA ILE A 168 -0.41 -3.67 -15.70
C ILE A 168 -1.01 -2.83 -16.82
N ALA A 169 -0.20 -2.45 -17.81
CA ALA A 169 -0.69 -1.70 -18.97
C ALA A 169 -1.77 -2.47 -19.77
N ALA A 170 -1.66 -3.81 -19.86
CA ALA A 170 -2.65 -4.65 -20.54
C ALA A 170 -3.96 -4.83 -19.76
N TRP A 171 -3.94 -4.64 -18.44
CA TRP A 171 -5.14 -4.80 -17.62
C TRP A 171 -6.12 -3.63 -17.73
N GLY A 172 -5.63 -2.46 -18.14
CA GLY A 172 -6.44 -1.24 -18.24
C GLY A 172 -6.87 -0.72 -16.87
N LEU A 173 -5.98 -0.79 -15.87
CA LEU A 173 -6.24 -0.24 -14.55
C LEU A 173 -6.07 1.29 -14.58
N ASP A 174 -6.92 1.98 -13.81
CA ASP A 174 -6.82 3.43 -13.63
C ASP A 174 -5.79 3.79 -12.55
N TYR A 175 -5.68 2.92 -11.54
CA TYR A 175 -4.82 3.09 -10.37
C TYR A 175 -4.10 1.80 -10.03
N VAL A 176 -2.80 1.87 -9.78
CA VAL A 176 -2.00 0.74 -9.33
C VAL A 176 -1.18 1.10 -8.11
N VAL A 177 -1.17 0.20 -7.13
CA VAL A 177 -0.26 0.27 -5.99
C VAL A 177 0.86 -0.73 -6.24
N LEU A 178 2.10 -0.25 -6.29
CA LEU A 178 3.30 -1.07 -6.29
C LEU A 178 3.83 -1.14 -4.86
N THR A 179 4.05 -2.34 -4.38
CA THR A 179 4.70 -2.60 -3.10
C THR A 179 5.71 -3.72 -3.25
N SER A 180 6.45 -4.06 -2.21
CA SER A 180 7.41 -5.15 -2.27
C SER A 180 7.61 -5.81 -0.91
N VAL A 181 8.28 -6.94 -0.93
CA VAL A 181 8.95 -7.48 0.25
C VAL A 181 10.21 -6.69 0.58
N ASP A 182 10.69 -6.77 1.83
CA ASP A 182 12.01 -6.27 2.18
C ASP A 182 13.09 -7.18 1.59
N ARG A 183 14.13 -6.56 0.99
CA ARG A 183 15.28 -7.21 0.36
C ARG A 183 16.59 -6.71 0.96
N ASP A 184 16.79 -6.98 2.24
CA ASP A 184 18.02 -6.61 2.97
C ASP A 184 19.28 -7.33 2.43
N ASP A 185 19.11 -8.34 1.56
CA ASP A 185 20.18 -9.04 0.87
C ASP A 185 20.76 -8.26 -0.33
N ILE A 186 20.09 -7.21 -0.78
CA ILE A 186 20.50 -6.36 -1.91
C ILE A 186 20.95 -4.99 -1.40
N ALA A 187 21.99 -4.42 -2.01
CA ALA A 187 22.63 -3.19 -1.53
C ALA A 187 21.70 -1.97 -1.46
N ASP A 188 20.79 -1.81 -2.43
CA ASP A 188 19.84 -0.68 -2.49
C ASP A 188 18.44 -1.05 -1.97
N GLY A 189 18.30 -2.22 -1.35
CA GLY A 189 17.02 -2.74 -0.87
C GLY A 189 15.95 -2.94 -1.95
N GLY A 190 16.33 -2.94 -3.24
CA GLY A 190 15.40 -3.04 -4.37
C GLY A 190 14.87 -1.72 -4.92
N ALA A 191 15.42 -0.58 -4.50
CA ALA A 191 14.95 0.74 -4.95
C ALA A 191 15.07 0.96 -6.46
N GLU A 192 16.17 0.49 -7.08
CA GLU A 192 16.32 0.50 -8.54
C GLU A 192 15.22 -0.30 -9.24
N HIS A 193 14.84 -1.44 -8.65
CA HIS A 193 13.83 -2.32 -9.21
C HIS A 193 12.44 -1.68 -9.19
N PHE A 194 12.08 -1.02 -8.09
CA PHE A 194 10.89 -0.18 -8.00
C PHE A 194 10.89 0.93 -9.07
N ALA A 195 11.96 1.73 -9.11
CA ALA A 195 12.05 2.88 -10.00
C ALA A 195 11.92 2.45 -11.47
N LYS A 196 12.59 1.36 -11.88
CA LYS A 196 12.45 0.80 -13.22
C LYS A 196 11.03 0.35 -13.53
N THR A 197 10.33 -0.23 -12.55
CA THR A 197 8.95 -0.69 -12.75
C THR A 197 8.03 0.50 -13.01
N VAL A 198 8.17 1.57 -12.21
CA VAL A 198 7.40 2.82 -12.38
C VAL A 198 7.70 3.46 -13.73
N SER A 199 8.97 3.63 -14.08
CA SER A 199 9.35 4.27 -15.36
C SER A 199 8.86 3.46 -16.56
N ASN A 200 9.06 2.14 -16.57
CA ASN A 200 8.54 1.26 -17.63
C ASN A 200 7.01 1.36 -17.75
N LEU A 201 6.30 1.48 -16.62
CA LEU A 201 4.86 1.59 -16.61
C LEU A 201 4.39 2.93 -17.17
N LYS A 202 4.99 4.05 -16.73
CA LYS A 202 4.67 5.40 -17.22
C LYS A 202 5.00 5.59 -18.70
N GLU A 203 6.04 4.92 -19.20
CA GLU A 203 6.34 4.87 -20.65
C GLU A 203 5.24 4.20 -21.47
N ARG A 204 4.59 3.17 -20.92
CA ARG A 204 3.53 2.40 -21.61
C ARG A 204 2.17 3.04 -21.46
N ASN A 205 1.91 3.63 -20.30
CA ASN A 205 0.67 4.29 -19.96
C ASN A 205 0.99 5.48 -19.06
N SER A 206 1.04 6.68 -19.64
CA SER A 206 1.30 7.89 -18.89
C SER A 206 0.12 8.36 -18.03
N GLN A 207 -1.09 7.84 -18.30
CA GLN A 207 -2.33 8.24 -17.63
C GLN A 207 -2.63 7.43 -16.37
N ILE A 208 -2.03 6.24 -16.20
CA ILE A 208 -2.22 5.43 -14.99
C ILE A 208 -1.64 6.13 -13.78
N LEU A 209 -2.38 6.13 -12.67
CA LEU A 209 -1.89 6.61 -11.39
C LEU A 209 -1.11 5.49 -10.69
N VAL A 210 0.10 5.82 -10.23
CA VAL A 210 1.04 4.89 -9.62
C VAL A 210 1.35 5.34 -8.20
N GLU A 211 0.91 4.52 -7.25
CA GLU A 211 1.31 4.63 -5.84
C GLU A 211 2.43 3.63 -5.54
N CYS A 212 3.49 4.08 -4.87
CA CYS A 212 4.55 3.22 -4.37
C CYS A 212 4.45 3.13 -2.85
N LEU A 213 3.98 2.00 -2.33
CA LEU A 213 4.06 1.64 -0.92
C LEU A 213 5.39 0.96 -0.64
N THR A 214 6.38 1.74 -0.21
CA THR A 214 7.77 1.30 -0.13
C THR A 214 8.15 0.72 1.23
N PRO A 215 9.16 -0.18 1.28
CA PRO A 215 9.85 -0.51 2.52
C PRO A 215 10.62 0.71 3.08
N ASP A 216 11.25 0.53 4.25
CA ASP A 216 11.99 1.60 4.94
C ASP A 216 13.37 1.90 4.32
N PHE A 217 13.88 1.00 3.46
CA PHE A 217 15.26 0.98 2.94
C PHE A 217 16.34 1.18 4.02
N ARG A 218 16.04 0.82 5.27
CA ARG A 218 16.88 1.07 6.45
C ARG A 218 17.29 2.55 6.62
N GLY A 219 16.47 3.47 6.11
CA GLY A 219 16.73 4.91 6.12
C GLY A 219 17.69 5.40 5.04
N ASP A 220 17.94 4.63 3.98
CA ASP A 220 18.74 5.08 2.84
C ASP A 220 18.00 6.14 2.02
N LEU A 221 18.43 7.39 2.17
CA LEU A 221 17.89 8.53 1.41
C LEU A 221 18.06 8.42 -0.10
N THR A 222 19.13 7.76 -0.56
CA THR A 222 19.39 7.64 -1.99
C THR A 222 18.42 6.68 -2.65
N ALA A 223 18.01 5.62 -1.94
CA ALA A 223 16.95 4.71 -2.33
C ALA A 223 15.59 5.44 -2.43
N VAL A 224 15.25 6.22 -1.41
CA VAL A 224 14.01 7.03 -1.38
C VAL A 224 13.98 8.05 -2.52
N GLU A 225 15.05 8.82 -2.69
CA GLU A 225 15.16 9.83 -3.75
C GLU A 225 15.01 9.20 -5.14
N LYS A 226 15.63 8.05 -5.36
CA LYS A 226 15.53 7.32 -6.63
C LYS A 226 14.09 6.96 -6.97
N ILE A 227 13.33 6.45 -6.00
CA ILE A 227 11.93 6.09 -6.21
C ILE A 227 11.09 7.36 -6.40
N ALA A 228 11.26 8.37 -5.56
CA ALA A 228 10.54 9.65 -5.67
C ALA A 228 10.72 10.31 -7.05
N LEU A 229 11.88 10.15 -7.69
CA LEU A 229 12.18 10.69 -9.01
C LEU A 229 11.77 9.78 -10.18
N SER A 230 11.23 8.59 -9.92
CA SER A 230 10.87 7.60 -10.96
C SER A 230 9.64 7.97 -11.81
N GLY A 231 8.89 8.99 -11.39
CA GLY A 231 7.66 9.44 -12.02
C GLY A 231 6.38 8.89 -11.40
N LEU A 232 6.43 8.36 -10.17
CA LEU A 232 5.25 7.97 -9.39
C LEU A 232 4.37 9.18 -9.03
N ASP A 233 3.09 8.92 -8.74
CA ASP A 233 2.13 9.95 -8.35
C ASP A 233 1.97 10.04 -6.82
N VAL A 234 2.06 8.91 -6.12
CA VAL A 234 1.92 8.85 -4.65
C VAL A 234 3.04 8.01 -4.04
N TYR A 235 3.78 8.57 -3.08
CA TYR A 235 4.73 7.82 -2.27
C TYR A 235 4.12 7.53 -0.92
N ALA A 236 4.04 6.25 -0.56
CA ALA A 236 3.46 5.78 0.69
C ALA A 236 4.49 4.94 1.46
N HIS A 237 4.43 5.05 2.78
CA HIS A 237 5.17 4.19 3.69
C HIS A 237 4.39 4.07 5.00
N ASN A 238 4.15 2.84 5.44
CA ASN A 238 3.35 2.60 6.63
C ASN A 238 4.23 2.52 7.87
N VAL A 239 3.85 3.29 8.90
CA VAL A 239 4.42 3.15 10.26
C VAL A 239 3.80 1.96 11.02
N GLU A 240 2.60 1.55 10.60
CA GLU A 240 1.79 0.41 11.11
C GLU A 240 1.27 0.53 12.55
N THR A 241 2.09 0.94 13.52
CA THR A 241 1.69 1.00 14.93
C THR A 241 2.33 2.15 15.70
N VAL A 242 1.74 2.48 16.86
CA VAL A 242 2.30 3.43 17.81
C VAL A 242 3.67 3.00 18.34
N ARG A 243 4.48 3.98 18.75
CA ARG A 243 5.88 3.81 19.17
C ARG A 243 6.07 2.74 20.25
N GLU A 244 5.14 2.67 21.19
CA GLU A 244 5.18 1.77 22.34
C GLU A 244 5.10 0.30 21.92
N LEU A 245 4.41 0.02 20.80
CA LEU A 245 4.17 -1.34 20.30
C LEU A 245 5.13 -1.76 19.19
N GLN A 246 5.90 -0.83 18.61
CA GLN A 246 6.85 -1.12 17.52
C GLN A 246 7.74 -2.35 17.79
N ARG A 247 8.37 -2.42 18.97
CA ARG A 247 9.24 -3.56 19.35
C ARG A 247 8.51 -4.89 19.51
N ALA A 248 7.21 -4.85 19.81
CA ALA A 248 6.41 -6.04 19.98
C ALA A 248 5.83 -6.55 18.66
N THR A 249 5.75 -5.68 17.65
CA THR A 249 5.10 -5.91 16.36
C THR A 249 6.11 -6.25 15.26
N PHE A 250 7.27 -5.60 15.27
CA PHE A 250 8.34 -5.79 14.30
C PHE A 250 9.51 -6.61 14.87
N ASP A 251 10.28 -7.25 13.98
CA ASP A 251 11.55 -7.87 14.37
C ASP A 251 12.57 -6.77 14.74
N THR A 252 13.51 -7.10 15.61
CA THR A 252 14.42 -6.15 16.29
C THR A 252 15.37 -5.39 15.34
N SER A 253 15.35 -5.70 14.04
CA SER A 253 16.05 -4.99 12.96
C SER A 253 15.38 -3.69 12.51
N VAL A 254 14.15 -3.40 12.95
CA VAL A 254 13.49 -2.13 12.64
C VAL A 254 14.17 -0.97 13.36
N CYS A 255 14.72 -0.04 12.58
CA CYS A 255 15.40 1.14 13.10
C CYS A 255 14.42 1.99 13.91
N LYS A 256 14.80 2.37 15.13
CA LYS A 256 14.01 3.24 16.04
C LYS A 256 13.60 4.59 15.44
N GLU A 257 14.04 4.90 14.23
CA GLU A 257 13.90 6.18 13.55
C GLU A 257 12.70 6.20 12.56
N GLU A 258 12.07 5.06 12.22
CA GLU A 258 10.96 4.97 11.24
C GLU A 258 9.83 5.99 11.47
N ILE A 259 9.48 6.27 12.73
CA ILE A 259 8.41 7.21 13.08
C ILE A 259 8.75 8.67 12.69
N ILE A 260 10.02 9.05 12.80
CA ILE A 260 10.47 10.40 12.42
C ILE A 260 10.59 10.48 10.88
N TRP A 261 10.99 9.38 10.25
CA TRP A 261 11.16 9.25 8.80
C TRP A 261 9.84 9.33 8.03
N ALA A 262 8.84 8.54 8.41
CA ALA A 262 7.55 8.49 7.71
C ALA A 262 6.80 9.84 7.75
N GLN A 263 6.86 10.55 8.89
CA GLN A 263 6.31 11.90 9.00
C GLN A 263 7.05 12.90 8.09
N THR A 264 8.35 12.74 7.89
CA THR A 264 9.14 13.67 7.07
C THR A 264 8.91 13.47 5.57
N VAL A 265 8.75 12.23 5.10
CA VAL A 265 8.53 11.93 3.68
C VAL A 265 7.09 12.25 3.24
N LEU A 266 6.08 11.96 4.06
CA LEU A 266 4.69 12.32 3.76
C LEU A 266 4.49 13.84 3.60
N ILE A 267 5.27 14.64 4.35
CA ILE A 267 5.27 16.11 4.29
C ILE A 267 6.01 16.65 3.05
N LEU A 268 6.89 15.87 2.41
CA LEU A 268 7.69 16.34 1.27
C LEU A 268 6.98 16.17 -0.09
N MET A 269 5.90 15.39 -0.17
CA MET A 269 5.15 15.16 -1.41
C MET A 269 3.78 15.85 -1.46
N TYR A 270 3.34 16.48 -0.37
CA TYR A 270 2.24 17.44 -0.31
C TYR A 270 2.79 18.87 -0.24
#